data_AF-A0A2Z2HKD2-F1
#
_entry.id   AF-A0A2Z2HKD2-F1
#
_cell.length_a   1.000
_cell.length_b   1.000
_cell.length_c   1.000
_cell.angle_alpha   90.00
_cell.angle_beta   90.00
_cell.angle_gamma   90.00
#
_symmetry.space_group_name_H-M   'P 1'
#
loop_
_entity.id
_entity.type
_entity.pdbx_description
1 polymer ?
#
loop_
_entity_poly.entity_id
_entity_poly.type
_entity_poly.pdbx_seq_one_letter_code
_entity_poly.pdbx_strand_id
1 'polypeptide(L)'
;MKDITINSILDSMGADSAYLTDMWENCLDEKRKRYARNKFSLVLDKMEKLGYLKKQGYKSEITYTKLQFQDTADHIGFINNVIFTNESLITKSLKKLDSKKIFIDISKDLNSQKLNKLILKDYDLLINSITNMLELSSSIMLTVENTKNIELKKELKNSFKQIKEFLDESNEILMKFRGSNERIVLQRILNNRIPKPGCIKI
;
A
#
# COMPACT_ATOMS: atom_id res chain seq x y z
N MET A 1 -6.34 7.78 9.90
CA MET A 1 -5.88 8.01 8.51
C MET A 1 -7.10 8.07 7.61
N LYS A 2 -7.06 8.85 6.53
CA LYS A 2 -8.14 8.90 5.53
C LYS A 2 -7.77 7.98 4.37
N ASP A 3 -8.78 7.51 3.65
CA ASP A 3 -8.63 6.65 2.48
C ASP A 3 -9.10 7.44 1.25
N ILE A 4 -8.48 7.21 0.09
CA ILE A 4 -8.99 7.67 -1.22
C ILE A 4 -9.34 6.43 -2.04
N THR A 5 -10.49 6.42 -2.69
CA THR A 5 -10.88 5.32 -3.57
C THR A 5 -10.09 5.41 -4.87
N ILE A 6 -9.58 4.27 -5.37
CA ILE A 6 -8.84 4.18 -6.64
C ILE A 6 -9.69 4.74 -7.79
N ASN A 7 -10.98 4.39 -7.82
CA ASN A 7 -11.92 4.88 -8.84
C ASN A 7 -12.05 6.40 -8.81
N SER A 8 -12.15 7.05 -7.65
CA SER A 8 -12.25 8.52 -7.60
C SER A 8 -11.03 9.22 -8.22
N ILE A 9 -9.84 8.61 -8.13
CA ILE A 9 -8.63 9.13 -8.74
C ILE A 9 -8.69 8.93 -10.26
N LEU A 10 -9.06 7.74 -10.73
CA LEU A 10 -9.18 7.43 -12.15
C LEU A 10 -10.26 8.25 -12.86
N ASP A 11 -11.38 8.51 -12.17
CA ASP A 11 -12.49 9.32 -12.66
C ASP A 11 -12.10 10.81 -12.72
N SER A 12 -11.27 11.28 -11.78
CA SER A 12 -10.80 12.67 -11.76
C SER A 12 -9.93 13.06 -12.97
N MET A 13 -9.40 12.07 -13.69
CA MET A 13 -8.62 12.31 -14.91
C MET A 13 -9.48 12.83 -16.06
N GLY A 14 -10.76 12.45 -16.14
CA GLY A 14 -11.67 12.80 -17.25
C GLY A 14 -11.29 12.25 -18.64
N ALA A 15 -10.07 11.74 -18.79
CA ALA A 15 -9.49 11.20 -20.02
C ALA A 15 -8.45 10.10 -19.70
N ASP A 16 -7.74 9.62 -20.72
CA ASP A 16 -6.66 8.63 -20.58
C ASP A 16 -5.38 9.23 -20.00
N SER A 17 -5.17 10.54 -20.17
CA SER A 17 -4.05 11.29 -19.58
C SER A 17 -4.55 12.58 -18.95
N ALA A 18 -3.95 12.98 -17.84
CA ALA A 18 -4.31 14.20 -17.12
C ALA A 18 -3.11 14.82 -16.37
N TYR A 19 -3.12 16.13 -16.16
CA TYR A 19 -2.13 16.81 -15.33
C TYR A 19 -2.40 16.57 -13.84
N LEU A 20 -1.33 16.55 -13.04
CA LEU A 20 -1.45 16.44 -11.57
C LEU A 20 -2.37 17.50 -10.98
N THR A 21 -2.30 18.74 -11.48
CA THR A 21 -3.12 19.85 -10.99
C THR A 21 -4.60 19.56 -11.22
N ASP A 22 -4.98 19.17 -12.44
CA ASP A 22 -6.37 18.92 -12.81
C ASP A 22 -6.96 17.76 -12.00
N MET A 23 -6.20 16.66 -11.88
CA MET A 23 -6.59 15.52 -11.04
C MET A 23 -6.79 15.95 -9.57
N TRP A 24 -5.90 16.79 -9.05
CA TRP A 24 -5.98 17.27 -7.66
C TRP A 24 -7.18 18.19 -7.41
N GLU A 25 -7.55 19.01 -8.39
CA GLU A 25 -8.71 19.90 -8.29
C GLU A 25 -10.03 19.13 -8.41
N ASN A 26 -10.06 18.07 -9.21
CA ASN A 26 -11.26 17.28 -9.50
C ASN A 26 -11.48 16.11 -8.53
N CYS A 27 -10.43 15.58 -7.90
CA CYS A 27 -10.53 14.51 -6.91
C CYS A 27 -10.83 15.10 -5.51
N LEU A 28 -12.12 15.26 -5.20
CA LEU A 28 -12.61 15.82 -3.93
C LEU A 28 -13.03 14.71 -2.96
N ASP A 29 -12.89 14.98 -1.65
CA ASP A 29 -13.41 14.08 -0.62
C ASP A 29 -14.96 14.13 -0.54
N GLU A 30 -15.56 13.25 0.26
CA GLU A 30 -17.03 13.16 0.43
C GLU A 30 -17.68 14.49 0.85
N LYS A 31 -16.90 15.41 1.44
CA LYS A 31 -17.36 16.76 1.85
C LYS A 31 -17.05 17.82 0.79
N ARG A 32 -16.72 17.41 -0.43
CA ARG A 32 -16.29 18.24 -1.55
C ARG A 32 -15.05 19.08 -1.24
N LYS A 33 -14.18 18.59 -0.33
CA LYS A 33 -12.92 19.28 0.01
C LYS A 33 -11.75 18.66 -0.72
N ARG A 34 -10.82 19.52 -1.16
CA ARG A 34 -9.55 19.09 -1.74
C ARG A 34 -8.67 18.41 -0.69
N TYR A 35 -7.99 17.34 -1.09
CA TYR A 35 -6.92 16.76 -0.29
C TYR A 35 -5.72 17.71 -0.22
N ALA A 36 -4.88 17.60 0.82
CA ALA A 36 -3.62 18.31 0.83
C ALA A 36 -2.77 17.86 -0.38
N ARG A 37 -2.18 18.79 -1.13
CA ARG A 37 -1.51 18.50 -2.41
C ARG A 37 -0.36 17.50 -2.27
N ASN A 38 0.41 17.59 -1.19
CA ASN A 38 1.47 16.64 -0.87
C ASN A 38 0.93 15.22 -0.65
N LYS A 39 -0.19 15.09 0.06
CA LYS A 39 -0.86 13.82 0.31
C LYS A 39 -1.44 13.23 -0.97
N PHE A 40 -2.03 14.04 -1.83
CA PHE A 40 -2.53 13.60 -3.12
C PHE A 40 -1.39 13.11 -4.02
N SER A 41 -0.29 13.85 -4.11
CA SER A 41 0.90 13.42 -4.86
C SER A 41 1.44 12.07 -4.39
N LEU A 42 1.50 11.84 -3.07
CA LEU A 42 1.91 10.54 -2.51
C LEU A 42 0.96 9.41 -2.93
N VAL A 43 -0.34 9.68 -3.03
CA VAL A 43 -1.32 8.71 -3.50
C VAL A 43 -1.15 8.43 -4.99
N LEU A 44 -0.83 9.43 -5.82
CA LEU A 44 -0.52 9.20 -7.24
C LEU A 44 0.74 8.37 -7.44
N ASP A 45 1.78 8.60 -6.64
CA ASP A 45 2.99 7.76 -6.68
C ASP A 45 2.68 6.30 -6.25
N LYS A 46 1.65 6.08 -5.42
CA LYS A 46 1.15 4.73 -5.10
C LYS A 46 0.31 4.13 -6.23
N MET A 47 -0.54 4.92 -6.87
CA MET A 47 -1.30 4.49 -8.06
C MET A 47 -0.36 4.01 -9.18
N GLU A 48 0.78 4.67 -9.34
CA GLU A 48 1.84 4.22 -10.25
C GLU A 48 2.43 2.87 -9.83
N LYS A 49 2.79 2.71 -8.56
CA LYS A 49 3.31 1.43 -8.02
C LYS A 49 2.31 0.28 -8.07
N LEU A 50 1.02 0.58 -8.07
CA LEU A 50 -0.06 -0.41 -8.20
C LEU A 50 -0.43 -0.70 -9.66
N GLY A 51 0.22 -0.04 -10.63
CA GLY A 51 0.01 -0.31 -12.05
C GLY A 51 -1.26 0.32 -12.62
N TYR A 52 -1.76 1.39 -12.01
CA TYR A 52 -2.90 2.14 -12.55
C TYR A 52 -2.48 3.31 -13.42
N LEU A 53 -1.35 3.94 -13.09
CA LEU A 53 -0.88 5.16 -13.74
C LEU A 53 0.59 5.02 -14.17
N LYS A 54 0.95 5.73 -15.22
CA LYS A 54 2.34 5.96 -15.62
C LYS A 54 2.62 7.45 -15.55
N LYS A 55 3.59 7.84 -14.72
CA LYS A 55 3.99 9.24 -14.58
C LYS A 55 4.87 9.66 -15.75
N GLN A 56 4.64 10.86 -16.27
CA GLN A 56 5.41 11.48 -17.34
C GLN A 56 5.71 12.94 -16.98
N GLY A 57 6.78 13.49 -17.56
CA GLY A 57 7.20 14.88 -17.36
C GLY A 57 8.00 15.13 -16.08
N TYR A 58 8.29 16.41 -15.82
CA TYR A 58 9.14 16.86 -14.71
C TYR A 58 8.58 18.13 -14.07
N LYS A 59 8.74 18.27 -12.75
CA LYS A 59 8.32 19.44 -11.94
C LYS A 59 6.84 19.84 -12.15
N SER A 60 6.59 20.95 -12.86
CA SER A 60 5.26 21.56 -13.00
C SER A 60 4.42 20.91 -14.10
N GLU A 61 5.04 20.13 -14.99
CA GLU A 61 4.39 19.52 -16.15
C GLU A 61 4.19 18.01 -15.95
N ILE A 62 3.97 17.59 -14.71
CA ILE A 62 3.73 16.17 -14.41
C ILE A 62 2.34 15.78 -14.92
N THR A 63 2.34 14.84 -15.86
CA THR A 63 1.14 14.17 -16.37
C THR A 63 1.13 12.71 -15.91
N TYR A 64 -0.08 12.17 -15.80
CA TYR A 64 -0.30 10.77 -15.52
C TYR A 64 -1.16 10.19 -16.64
N THR A 65 -0.77 9.02 -17.13
CA THR A 65 -1.53 8.28 -18.15
C THR A 65 -1.98 6.95 -17.57
N LYS A 66 -3.23 6.55 -17.83
CA LYS A 66 -3.76 5.25 -17.40
C LYS A 66 -2.91 4.14 -17.99
N LEU A 67 -2.43 3.24 -17.14
CA LEU A 67 -1.69 2.07 -17.58
C LEU A 67 -2.68 1.02 -18.10
N GLN A 68 -2.35 0.40 -19.22
CA GLN A 68 -3.08 -0.74 -19.77
C GLN A 68 -2.10 -1.90 -19.92
N PHE A 69 -2.50 -3.07 -19.42
CA PHE A 69 -1.76 -4.31 -19.62
C PHE A 69 -2.14 -4.93 -20.95
N GLN A 70 -1.14 -5.51 -21.64
CA GLN A 70 -1.35 -6.08 -22.98
C GLN A 70 -2.21 -7.34 -22.93
N ASP A 71 -1.98 -8.18 -21.91
CA ASP A 71 -2.71 -9.42 -21.70
C ASP A 71 -2.72 -9.82 -20.20
N THR A 72 -3.31 -10.98 -19.90
CA THR A 72 -3.35 -11.56 -18.55
C THR A 72 -1.94 -11.79 -17.99
N ALA A 73 -1.00 -12.26 -18.82
CA ALA A 73 0.35 -12.61 -18.38
C ALA A 73 1.17 -11.37 -18.01
N ASP A 74 1.04 -10.29 -18.76
CA ASP A 74 1.65 -8.98 -18.48
C ASP A 74 1.13 -8.43 -17.14
N HIS A 75 -0.19 -8.45 -16.93
CA HIS A 75 -0.80 -8.00 -15.68
C HIS A 75 -0.34 -8.83 -14.46
N ILE A 76 -0.39 -10.16 -14.57
CA ILE A 76 0.04 -11.04 -13.49
C ILE A 76 1.55 -10.94 -13.26
N GLY A 77 2.35 -10.79 -14.32
CA GLY A 77 3.79 -10.55 -14.24
C GLY A 77 4.13 -9.28 -13.45
N PHE A 78 3.40 -8.20 -13.71
CA PHE A 78 3.52 -6.96 -12.93
C PHE A 78 3.20 -7.20 -11.44
N ILE A 79 2.07 -7.85 -11.14
CA ILE A 79 1.65 -8.12 -9.76
C ILE A 79 2.68 -8.96 -9.02
N ASN A 80 3.16 -10.05 -9.65
CA ASN A 80 4.17 -10.92 -9.06
C ASN A 80 5.47 -10.18 -8.78
N ASN A 81 5.88 -9.27 -9.66
CA ASN A 81 7.06 -8.44 -9.42
C ASN A 81 6.88 -7.52 -8.18
N VAL A 82 5.70 -6.94 -8.00
CA VAL A 82 5.39 -6.14 -6.79
C VAL A 82 5.39 -7.03 -5.54
N ILE A 83 4.83 -8.23 -5.61
CA ILE A 83 4.85 -9.22 -4.51
C ILE A 83 6.29 -9.55 -4.13
N PHE A 84 7.08 -10.06 -5.06
CA PHE A 84 8.47 -10.49 -4.79
C PHE A 84 9.34 -9.37 -4.23
N THR A 85 9.18 -8.15 -4.74
CA THR A 85 9.91 -6.99 -4.22
C THR A 85 9.59 -6.74 -2.75
N ASN A 86 8.31 -6.76 -2.37
CA ASN A 86 7.91 -6.50 -0.99
C ASN A 86 8.21 -7.68 -0.07
N GLU A 87 8.06 -8.92 -0.51
CA GLU A 87 8.43 -10.11 0.27
C GLU A 87 9.92 -10.11 0.65
N SER A 88 10.78 -9.76 -0.30
CA SER A 88 12.23 -9.62 -0.08
C SER A 88 12.55 -8.56 0.98
N LEU A 89 11.90 -7.39 0.89
CA LEU A 89 12.07 -6.31 1.85
C LEU A 89 11.55 -6.67 3.25
N ILE A 90 10.39 -7.33 3.34
CA ILE A 90 9.81 -7.81 4.60
C ILE A 90 10.74 -8.83 5.24
N THR A 91 11.15 -9.85 4.50
CA THR A 91 12.06 -10.91 4.99
C THR A 91 13.36 -10.33 5.51
N LYS A 92 13.96 -9.39 4.77
CA LYS A 92 15.19 -8.71 5.18
C LYS A 92 14.99 -7.88 6.45
N SER A 93 13.87 -7.18 6.57
CA SER A 93 13.57 -6.34 7.73
C SER A 93 13.28 -7.17 8.96
N LEU A 94 12.51 -8.27 8.84
CA LEU A 94 12.23 -9.21 9.92
C LEU A 94 13.51 -9.80 10.51
N LYS A 95 14.45 -10.26 9.66
CA LYS A 95 15.76 -10.77 10.13
C LYS A 95 16.54 -9.77 10.97
N LYS A 96 16.42 -8.48 10.66
CA LYS A 96 17.12 -7.42 11.40
C LYS A 96 16.39 -7.00 12.67
N LEU A 97 15.07 -7.14 12.70
CA LEU A 97 14.20 -6.79 13.82
C LEU A 97 14.05 -7.94 14.82
N ASP A 98 14.28 -9.19 14.41
CA ASP A 98 14.07 -10.45 15.12
C ASP A 98 14.00 -10.37 16.66
N SER A 99 15.09 -10.59 17.39
CA SER A 99 15.10 -10.50 18.86
C SER A 99 15.25 -9.08 19.40
N LYS A 100 15.25 -8.05 18.54
CA LYS A 100 15.48 -6.66 18.94
C LYS A 100 14.19 -5.99 19.38
N LYS A 101 14.25 -5.21 20.47
CA LYS A 101 13.15 -4.37 20.94
C LYS A 101 12.88 -3.22 19.97
N ILE A 102 11.67 -3.16 19.41
CA ILE A 102 11.19 -2.12 18.48
C ILE A 102 10.99 -0.79 19.21
N PHE A 103 10.41 -0.88 20.41
CA PHE A 103 10.19 0.26 21.27
C PHE A 103 11.15 0.24 22.46
N ILE A 104 11.77 1.39 22.74
CA ILE A 104 12.57 1.63 23.95
C ILE A 104 11.63 1.72 25.15
N ASP A 105 10.49 2.37 24.96
CA ASP A 105 9.47 2.55 25.98
C ASP A 105 8.08 2.52 25.33
N ILE A 106 7.16 1.83 25.99
CA ILE A 106 5.73 1.83 25.69
C ILE A 106 5.10 2.38 26.96
N SER A 107 4.79 3.67 26.95
CA SER A 107 4.24 4.33 28.13
C SER A 107 2.88 3.70 28.52
N LYS A 108 2.34 4.04 29.70
CA LYS A 108 0.99 3.63 30.10
C LYS A 108 -0.09 4.06 29.08
N ASP A 109 0.18 5.11 28.31
CA ASP A 109 -0.58 5.47 27.13
C ASP A 109 0.00 4.77 25.90
N LEU A 110 -0.75 3.82 25.33
CA LEU A 110 -0.40 3.10 24.11
C LEU A 110 -0.28 4.02 22.86
N ASN A 111 -0.60 5.31 22.98
CA ASN A 111 -0.36 6.33 21.94
C ASN A 111 1.04 6.98 22.04
N SER A 112 1.73 6.80 23.17
CA SER A 112 3.00 7.43 23.50
C SER A 112 4.06 6.34 23.62
N GLN A 113 4.84 6.19 22.56
CA GLN A 113 5.87 5.16 22.42
C GLN A 113 7.17 5.79 21.90
N LYS A 114 8.32 5.29 22.38
CA LYS A 114 9.62 5.75 21.92
C LYS A 114 10.26 4.67 21.05
N LEU A 115 10.35 4.93 19.75
CA LEU A 115 11.00 4.02 18.80
C LEU A 115 12.50 3.92 19.06
N ASN A 116 13.03 2.72 18.88
CA ASN A 116 14.46 2.49 18.95
C ASN A 116 15.16 3.02 17.69
N LYS A 117 15.94 4.09 17.84
CA LYS A 117 16.66 4.75 16.74
C LYS A 117 17.54 3.78 15.93
N LEU A 118 18.08 2.74 16.56
CA LEU A 118 18.99 1.78 15.91
C LEU A 118 18.29 0.90 14.86
N ILE A 119 16.98 0.75 14.96
CA ILE A 119 16.18 -0.12 14.08
C ILE A 119 15.00 0.60 13.43
N LEU A 120 14.85 1.90 13.68
CA LEU A 120 13.81 2.75 13.10
C LEU A 120 13.73 2.56 11.58
N LYS A 121 14.89 2.60 10.91
CA LYS A 121 14.97 2.43 9.45
C LYS A 121 14.43 1.07 8.99
N ASP A 122 14.77 -0.01 9.70
CA ASP A 122 14.33 -1.36 9.33
C ASP A 122 12.85 -1.57 9.67
N TYR A 123 12.36 -0.95 10.75
CA TYR A 123 10.94 -0.95 11.10
C TYR A 123 10.10 -0.16 10.09
N ASP A 124 10.54 1.04 9.70
CA ASP A 124 9.86 1.85 8.67
C ASP A 124 9.83 1.11 7.34
N LEU A 125 10.93 0.42 6.98
CA LEU A 125 10.98 -0.40 5.78
C LEU A 125 9.96 -1.55 5.84
N LEU A 126 9.90 -2.27 6.96
CA LEU A 126 8.91 -3.33 7.19
C LEU A 126 7.48 -2.81 7.04
N ILE A 127 7.14 -1.72 7.74
CA ILE A 127 5.79 -1.15 7.73
C ILE A 127 5.41 -0.65 6.34
N ASN A 128 6.34 -0.03 5.62
CA ASN A 128 6.08 0.42 4.25
C ASN A 128 5.83 -0.77 3.31
N SER A 129 6.64 -1.83 3.38
CA SER A 129 6.46 -3.02 2.55
C SER A 129 5.17 -3.78 2.86
N ILE A 130 4.80 -3.90 4.14
CA ILE A 130 3.49 -4.48 4.53
C ILE A 130 2.34 -3.61 4.01
N THR A 131 2.45 -2.28 4.14
CA THR A 131 1.43 -1.36 3.64
C THR A 131 1.26 -1.51 2.12
N ASN A 132 2.35 -1.63 1.37
CA ASN A 132 2.28 -1.86 -0.08
C ASN A 132 1.58 -3.18 -0.42
N MET A 133 1.84 -4.26 0.33
CA MET A 133 1.19 -5.56 0.11
C MET A 133 -0.32 -5.50 0.41
N LEU A 134 -0.71 -4.77 1.45
CA LEU A 134 -2.12 -4.53 1.79
C LEU A 134 -2.83 -3.67 0.73
N GLU A 135 -2.17 -2.64 0.21
CA GLU A 135 -2.69 -1.81 -0.88
C GLU A 135 -2.79 -2.59 -2.19
N LEU A 136 -1.80 -3.45 -2.49
CA LEU A 136 -1.87 -4.38 -3.62
C LEU A 136 -3.02 -5.36 -3.48
N SER A 137 -3.24 -5.92 -2.28
CA SER A 137 -4.36 -6.82 -2.02
C SER A 137 -5.71 -6.14 -2.26
N SER A 138 -5.85 -4.89 -1.81
CA SER A 138 -7.03 -4.04 -2.05
C SER A 138 -7.26 -3.78 -3.55
N SER A 139 -6.18 -3.46 -4.27
CA SER A 139 -6.15 -3.27 -5.73
C SER A 139 -6.58 -4.53 -6.48
N ILE A 140 -6.01 -5.69 -6.12
CA ILE A 140 -6.35 -6.99 -6.71
C ILE A 140 -7.84 -7.30 -6.53
N MET A 141 -8.37 -7.09 -5.32
CA MET A 141 -9.79 -7.32 -5.05
C MET A 141 -10.70 -6.42 -5.89
N LEU A 142 -10.35 -5.15 -6.05
CA LEU A 142 -11.09 -4.24 -6.93
C LEU A 142 -11.09 -4.74 -8.39
N THR A 143 -9.95 -5.21 -8.89
CA THR A 143 -9.87 -5.76 -10.25
C THR A 143 -10.69 -7.05 -10.40
N VAL A 144 -10.68 -7.93 -9.40
CA VAL A 144 -11.46 -9.18 -9.35
C VAL A 144 -12.97 -8.91 -9.41
N GLU A 145 -13.44 -7.83 -8.79
CA GLU A 145 -14.84 -7.41 -8.81
C GLU A 145 -15.26 -6.85 -10.18
N ASN A 146 -14.37 -6.11 -10.84
CA ASN A 146 -14.70 -5.39 -12.07
C ASN A 146 -14.36 -6.15 -13.37
N THR A 147 -13.46 -7.13 -13.33
CA THR A 147 -13.04 -7.86 -14.53
C THR A 147 -14.05 -8.92 -14.96
N LYS A 148 -14.28 -9.01 -16.27
CA LYS A 148 -15.05 -10.10 -16.92
C LYS A 148 -14.17 -11.28 -17.32
N ASN A 149 -12.84 -11.12 -17.32
CA ASN A 149 -11.90 -12.17 -17.69
C ASN A 149 -11.79 -13.20 -16.56
N ILE A 150 -12.28 -14.42 -16.81
CA ILE A 150 -12.35 -15.52 -15.83
C ILE A 150 -10.96 -16.01 -15.45
N GLU A 151 -10.04 -16.11 -16.41
CA GLU A 151 -8.67 -16.57 -16.19
C GLU A 151 -7.91 -15.59 -15.30
N LEU A 152 -7.93 -14.30 -15.67
CA LEU A 152 -7.34 -13.23 -14.87
C LEU A 152 -7.93 -13.23 -13.45
N LYS A 153 -9.25 -13.38 -13.31
CA LYS A 153 -9.92 -13.42 -12.01
C LYS A 153 -9.43 -14.58 -11.13
N LYS A 154 -9.13 -15.74 -11.71
CA LYS A 154 -8.61 -16.90 -10.99
C LYS A 154 -7.18 -16.65 -10.50
N GLU A 155 -6.31 -16.17 -11.38
CA GLU A 155 -4.92 -15.87 -11.05
C GLU A 155 -4.82 -14.77 -9.97
N LEU A 156 -5.59 -13.70 -10.11
CA LEU A 156 -5.65 -12.63 -9.11
C LEU A 156 -6.10 -13.12 -7.72
N LYS A 157 -7.06 -14.04 -7.66
CA LYS A 157 -7.47 -14.66 -6.38
C LYS A 157 -6.34 -15.49 -5.75
N ASN A 158 -5.55 -16.18 -6.58
CA ASN A 158 -4.38 -16.91 -6.09
C ASN A 158 -3.32 -15.95 -5.53
N SER A 159 -2.99 -14.88 -6.26
CA SER A 159 -2.06 -13.85 -5.78
C SER A 159 -2.54 -13.21 -4.47
N PHE A 160 -3.83 -12.89 -4.36
CA PHE A 160 -4.41 -12.37 -3.11
C PHE A 160 -4.22 -13.35 -1.94
N LYS A 161 -4.47 -14.65 -2.18
CA LYS A 161 -4.28 -15.69 -1.16
C LYS A 161 -2.82 -15.79 -0.72
N GLN A 162 -1.88 -15.78 -1.67
CA GLN A 162 -0.44 -15.82 -1.39
C GLN A 162 0.00 -14.61 -0.55
N ILE A 163 -0.43 -13.40 -0.92
CA ILE A 163 -0.11 -12.19 -0.14
C ILE A 163 -0.61 -12.33 1.29
N LYS A 164 -1.85 -12.83 1.47
CA LYS A 164 -2.43 -13.02 2.80
C LYS A 164 -1.62 -14.02 3.64
N GLU A 165 -1.34 -15.20 3.09
CA GLU A 165 -0.56 -16.24 3.76
C GLU A 165 0.83 -15.72 4.16
N PHE A 166 1.53 -15.05 3.25
CA PHE A 166 2.84 -14.46 3.53
C PHE A 166 2.80 -13.38 4.63
N LEU A 167 1.78 -12.53 4.63
CA LEU A 167 1.62 -11.49 5.65
C LEU A 167 1.27 -12.09 7.02
N ASP A 168 0.45 -13.14 7.06
CA ASP A 168 0.11 -13.85 8.29
C ASP A 168 1.38 -14.50 8.89
N GLU A 169 2.17 -15.22 8.08
CA GLU A 169 3.47 -15.78 8.49
C GLU A 169 4.46 -14.70 8.97
N SER A 170 4.56 -13.60 8.22
CA SER A 170 5.42 -12.46 8.56
C SER A 170 5.01 -11.84 9.90
N ASN A 171 3.71 -11.77 10.19
CA ASN A 171 3.19 -11.27 11.45
C ASN A 171 3.54 -12.23 12.60
N GLU A 172 3.41 -13.54 12.41
CA GLU A 172 3.82 -14.52 13.43
C GLU A 172 5.31 -14.39 13.77
N ILE A 173 6.18 -14.26 12.77
CA ILE A 173 7.61 -14.03 12.95
C ILE A 173 7.86 -12.75 13.74
N LEU A 174 7.21 -11.64 13.36
CA LEU A 174 7.35 -10.36 14.04
C LEU A 174 6.95 -10.44 15.52
N MET A 175 5.90 -11.21 15.84
CA MET A 175 5.32 -11.27 17.19
C MET A 175 6.02 -12.29 18.10
N LYS A 176 6.73 -13.28 17.54
CA LYS A 176 7.33 -14.42 18.26
C LYS A 176 8.07 -14.03 19.54
N PHE A 177 8.96 -13.04 19.47
CA PHE A 177 9.81 -12.61 20.59
C PHE A 177 9.31 -11.34 21.32
N ARG A 178 8.06 -10.93 21.09
CA ARG A 178 7.51 -9.68 21.60
C ARG A 178 6.64 -9.90 22.83
N GLY A 179 6.76 -9.01 23.81
CA GLY A 179 5.87 -8.98 24.97
C GLY A 179 4.48 -8.43 24.63
N SER A 180 3.48 -8.68 25.49
CA SER A 180 2.06 -8.37 25.22
C SER A 180 1.81 -6.91 24.81
N ASN A 181 2.43 -5.94 25.52
CA ASN A 181 2.26 -4.51 25.20
C ASN A 181 2.80 -4.15 23.81
N GLU A 182 3.95 -4.71 23.44
CA GLU A 182 4.57 -4.48 22.14
C GLU A 182 3.74 -5.11 21.02
N ARG A 183 3.18 -6.31 21.24
CA ARG A 183 2.26 -6.94 20.29
C ARG A 183 1.01 -6.09 20.05
N ILE A 184 0.38 -5.57 21.12
CA ILE A 184 -0.82 -4.72 21.02
C ILE A 184 -0.52 -3.48 20.19
N VAL A 185 0.60 -2.81 20.48
CA VAL A 185 1.04 -1.63 19.75
C VAL A 185 1.28 -1.94 18.27
N LEU A 186 2.04 -2.99 17.97
CA LEU A 186 2.35 -3.39 16.60
C LEU A 186 1.09 -3.73 15.82
N GLN A 187 0.19 -4.52 16.41
CA GLN A 187 -1.06 -4.90 15.77
C GLN A 187 -1.94 -3.67 15.51
N ARG A 188 -1.99 -2.72 16.45
CA ARG A 188 -2.72 -1.46 16.26
C ARG A 188 -2.16 -0.64 15.11
N ILE A 189 -0.83 -0.54 15.01
CA ILE A 189 -0.17 0.17 13.90
C ILE A 189 -0.51 -0.50 12.58
N LEU A 190 -0.39 -1.82 12.48
CA LEU A 190 -0.70 -2.59 11.27
C LEU A 190 -2.18 -2.47 10.87
N ASN A 191 -3.10 -2.62 11.83
CA ASN A 191 -4.54 -2.50 11.58
C ASN A 191 -4.92 -1.13 11.03
N ASN A 192 -4.26 -0.06 11.48
CA ASN A 192 -4.49 1.29 10.97
C ASN A 192 -4.00 1.50 9.52
N ARG A 193 -3.15 0.60 9.00
CA ARG A 193 -2.63 0.64 7.63
C ARG A 193 -3.50 -0.14 6.64
N ILE A 194 -4.41 -1.00 7.09
CA ILE A 194 -5.29 -1.77 6.21
C ILE A 194 -6.22 -0.79 5.47
N PRO A 195 -6.08 -0.62 4.15
CA PRO A 195 -7.01 0.20 3.38
C PRO A 195 -8.38 -0.48 3.28
N LYS A 196 -9.44 0.30 3.12
CA LYS A 196 -10.71 -0.25 2.63
C LYS A 196 -10.50 -0.89 1.25
N PRO A 197 -11.28 -1.93 0.87
CA PRO A 197 -11.24 -2.49 -0.47
C PRO A 197 -11.37 -1.40 -1.55
N GLY A 198 -10.55 -1.48 -2.60
CA GLY A 198 -10.50 -0.49 -3.67
C GLY A 198 -10.00 0.89 -3.24
N CYS A 199 -9.36 1.02 -2.07
CA CYS A 199 -8.84 2.29 -1.57
C CYS A 199 -7.32 2.24 -1.31
N ILE A 200 -6.73 3.44 -1.21
CA ILE A 200 -5.34 3.70 -0.86
C ILE A 200 -5.30 4.55 0.42
N LYS A 201 -4.32 4.29 1.31
CA LYS A 201 -4.13 5.06 2.55
C LYS A 201 -3.41 6.39 2.31
N ILE A 202 -3.91 7.47 2.94
CA ILE A 202 -3.32 8.82 3.01
C ILE A 202 -2.59 9.09 4.33
#